data_AF-A0A6N7AJW3-F1
#
_entry.id   AF-A0A6N7AJW3-F1
#
_cell.length_a   1.000
_cell.length_b   1.000
_cell.length_c   1.000
_cell.angle_alpha   90.00
_cell.angle_beta   90.00
_cell.angle_gamma   90.00
#
_symmetry.space_group_name_H-M   'P 1'
#
loop_
_entity.id
_entity.type
_entity.pdbx_description
1 polymer ?
#
loop_
_entity_poly.entity_id
_entity_poly.type
_entity_poly.pdbx_seq_one_letter_code
_entity_poly.pdbx_strand_id
1 'polypeptide(L)'
;MGHLPDQGMRDTGLATRIDGATSALFSDCLDAFHAFVDLDQLAEDLRILSLNAEPAAGRAGDRGRAVRALTQYTRALVSRLSSVQGDILHIRSDTYINSARALNELSSLRQFERAVLAC
;
A
#
# COMPACT_ATOMS: atom_id res chain seq x y z
N MET A 1 -44.85 8.34 29.87
CA MET A 1 -44.88 9.40 28.85
C MET A 1 -43.61 10.22 29.03
N GLY A 2 -42.42 9.81 28.58
CA GLY A 2 -42.02 9.33 27.26
C GLY A 2 -40.80 10.20 26.86
N HIS A 3 -39.68 10.00 27.55
CA HIS A 3 -38.44 10.79 27.40
C HIS A 3 -37.48 10.04 26.46
N LEU A 4 -37.36 10.51 25.21
CA LEU A 4 -36.35 10.07 24.26
C LEU A 4 -35.86 11.28 23.42
N PRO A 5 -34.75 11.94 23.81
CA PRO A 5 -33.95 12.73 22.87
C PRO A 5 -32.44 12.42 22.90
N ASP A 6 -32.02 11.24 23.37
CA ASP A 6 -30.58 10.89 23.53
C ASP A 6 -30.02 9.98 22.40
N GLN A 7 -30.86 9.38 21.56
CA GLN A 7 -30.42 8.41 20.54
C GLN A 7 -29.86 9.08 19.27
N GLY A 8 -30.51 10.12 18.75
CA GLY A 8 -30.07 10.80 17.51
C GLY A 8 -28.70 11.49 17.64
N MET A 9 -28.37 12.06 18.80
CA MET A 9 -27.08 12.73 19.02
C MET A 9 -25.91 11.74 19.21
N ARG A 10 -26.20 10.52 19.70
CA ARG A 10 -25.19 9.45 19.84
C ARG A 10 -24.83 8.81 18.50
N ASP A 11 -25.80 8.64 17.61
CA ASP A 11 -25.60 8.04 16.29
C ASP A 11 -24.80 8.97 15.34
N THR A 12 -25.06 10.28 15.38
CA THR A 12 -24.29 11.25 14.58
C THR A 12 -22.83 11.32 15.03
N GLY A 13 -22.58 11.22 16.35
CA GLY A 13 -21.24 11.13 16.91
C GLY A 13 -20.48 9.85 16.51
N LEU A 14 -21.20 8.73 16.39
CA LEU A 14 -20.62 7.47 15.90
C LEU A 14 -20.25 7.57 14.41
N ALA A 15 -21.14 8.09 13.57
CA ALA A 15 -20.89 8.26 12.14
C ALA A 15 -19.68 9.18 11.86
N THR A 16 -19.56 10.30 12.58
CA THR A 16 -18.38 11.19 12.48
C THR A 16 -17.10 10.50 12.94
N ARG A 17 -17.14 9.69 14.00
CA ARG A 17 -15.96 8.94 14.47
C ARG A 17 -15.53 7.87 13.49
N ILE A 18 -16.47 7.14 12.89
CA ILE A 18 -16.18 6.13 11.87
C ILE A 18 -15.53 6.78 10.65
N ASP A 19 -16.06 7.91 10.18
CA ASP A 19 -15.48 8.65 9.06
C ASP A 19 -14.04 9.12 9.32
N GLY A 20 -13.80 9.68 10.51
CA GLY A 20 -12.46 10.07 10.93
C GLY A 20 -11.51 8.89 10.99
N ALA A 21 -11.95 7.75 11.54
CA ALA A 21 -11.15 6.53 11.61
C ALA A 21 -10.85 5.93 10.22
N THR A 22 -11.84 5.90 9.32
CA THR A 22 -11.67 5.43 7.94
C THR A 22 -10.71 6.32 7.16
N SER A 23 -10.81 7.64 7.31
CA SER A 23 -9.91 8.59 6.67
C SER A 23 -8.47 8.48 7.20
N ALA A 24 -8.30 8.30 8.51
CA ALA A 24 -6.99 8.09 9.13
C ALA A 24 -6.35 6.79 8.63
N LEU A 25 -7.10 5.67 8.64
CA LEU A 25 -6.62 4.39 8.13
C LEU A 25 -6.21 4.46 6.65
N PHE A 26 -6.98 5.18 5.84
CA PHE A 26 -6.62 5.41 4.44
C PHE A 26 -5.28 6.16 4.31
N SER A 27 -5.06 7.21 5.10
CA SER A 27 -3.78 7.93 5.15
C SER A 27 -2.64 7.02 5.58
N ASP A 28 -2.82 6.21 6.63
CA ASP A 28 -1.80 5.28 7.12
C ASP A 28 -1.42 4.25 6.03
N CYS A 29 -2.40 3.77 5.26
CA CYS A 29 -2.14 2.88 4.13
C CYS A 29 -1.35 3.59 3.03
N LEU A 30 -1.63 4.85 2.72
CA LEU A 30 -0.85 5.64 1.75
C LEU A 30 0.61 5.77 2.16
N ASP A 31 0.83 6.14 3.42
CA ASP A 31 2.17 6.27 4.00
C ASP A 31 2.93 4.94 3.95
N ALA A 32 2.25 3.82 4.22
CA ALA A 32 2.84 2.50 4.08
C ALA A 32 3.26 2.20 2.63
N PHE A 33 2.48 2.59 1.62
CA PHE A 33 2.86 2.40 0.21
C PHE A 33 4.03 3.28 -0.22
N HIS A 34 4.21 4.46 0.40
CA HIS A 34 5.37 5.31 0.14
C HIS A 34 6.69 4.63 0.50
N ALA A 35 6.72 3.74 1.49
CA ALA A 35 7.92 2.97 1.84
C ALA A 35 8.43 2.05 0.72
N PHE A 36 7.61 1.79 -0.31
CA PHE A 36 7.94 0.91 -1.43
C PHE A 36 8.12 1.66 -2.76
N VAL A 37 8.07 2.99 -2.76
CA VAL A 37 8.09 3.80 -3.99
C VAL A 37 9.38 3.62 -4.80
N ASP A 38 10.51 3.44 -4.12
CA ASP A 38 11.84 3.34 -4.74
C ASP A 38 12.27 1.88 -5.02
N LEU A 39 11.37 0.91 -4.80
CA LEU A 39 11.67 -0.50 -4.97
C LEU A 39 12.06 -0.82 -6.43
N ASP A 40 11.43 -0.16 -7.41
CA ASP A 40 11.76 -0.28 -8.84
C ASP A 40 13.20 0.14 -9.14
N GLN A 41 13.57 1.32 -8.62
CA GLN A 41 14.89 1.89 -8.82
C GLN A 41 15.96 1.02 -8.16
N LEU A 42 15.70 0.54 -6.94
CA LEU A 42 16.60 -0.40 -6.25
C LEU A 42 16.78 -1.70 -7.05
N ALA A 43 15.71 -2.24 -7.64
CA ALA A 43 15.76 -3.44 -8.47
C ALA A 43 16.70 -3.22 -9.67
N GLU A 44 16.54 -2.09 -10.35
CA GLU A 44 17.31 -1.74 -11.53
C GLU A 44 18.79 -1.49 -11.20
N ASP A 45 19.07 -0.78 -10.11
CA ASP A 45 20.43 -0.52 -9.65
C ASP A 45 21.17 -1.84 -9.34
N LEU A 46 20.49 -2.77 -8.66
CA LEU A 46 21.03 -4.12 -8.39
C LEU A 46 21.22 -4.94 -9.67
N ARG A 47 20.31 -4.80 -10.64
CA ARG A 47 20.43 -5.45 -11.94
C ARG A 47 21.67 -4.96 -12.69
N ILE A 48 21.85 -3.64 -12.78
CA ILE A 48 23.01 -3.00 -13.40
C ILE A 48 24.31 -3.42 -12.71
N LEU A 49 24.33 -3.39 -11.37
CA LEU A 49 25.49 -3.82 -10.59
C LEU A 49 25.86 -5.29 -10.90
N SER A 50 24.86 -6.18 -10.92
CA SER A 50 25.07 -7.60 -11.23
C SER A 50 25.59 -7.81 -12.66
N LEU A 51 25.11 -7.01 -13.62
CA LEU A 51 25.52 -7.05 -15.01
C LEU A 51 26.96 -6.57 -15.19
N ASN A 52 27.38 -5.56 -14.44
CA ASN A 52 28.74 -5.02 -14.50
C ASN A 52 29.76 -5.91 -13.78
N ALA A 53 29.36 -6.56 -12.69
CA ALA A 53 30.24 -7.42 -11.91
C ALA A 53 30.54 -8.77 -12.58
N GLU A 54 29.59 -9.33 -13.33
CA GLU A 54 29.74 -10.68 -13.90
C GLU A 54 30.90 -10.79 -14.93
N PRO A 55 31.07 -9.86 -15.90
CA PRO A 55 32.21 -9.91 -16.83
C PRO A 55 33.55 -9.72 -16.12
N ALA A 56 33.61 -8.87 -15.09
CA ALA A 56 34.82 -8.68 -14.29
C ALA A 56 35.20 -9.98 -13.55
N ALA A 57 34.21 -10.67 -13.00
CA ALA A 57 34.37 -11.98 -12.38
C ALA A 57 34.72 -13.09 -13.39
N GLY A 58 34.25 -12.98 -14.64
CA GLY A 58 34.67 -13.84 -15.75
C GLY A 58 36.16 -13.66 -16.06
N ARG A 59 36.63 -12.42 -16.21
CA ARG A 59 38.05 -12.08 -16.44
C ARG A 59 38.97 -12.53 -15.30
N ALA A 60 38.47 -12.54 -14.07
CA ALA A 60 39.21 -13.02 -12.90
C ALA A 60 39.39 -14.55 -12.85
N GLY A 61 38.82 -15.31 -13.79
CA GLY A 61 38.94 -16.77 -13.85
C GLY A 61 38.42 -17.43 -12.58
N ASP A 62 39.15 -18.40 -12.04
CA ASP A 62 38.72 -19.14 -10.83
C ASP A 62 38.54 -18.27 -9.59
N ARG A 63 39.31 -17.18 -9.48
CA ARG A 63 39.19 -16.21 -8.38
C ARG A 63 37.86 -15.46 -8.41
N GLY A 64 37.18 -15.42 -9.57
CA GLY A 64 35.88 -14.77 -9.74
C GLY A 64 34.67 -15.71 -9.62
N ARG A 65 34.84 -17.00 -9.33
CA ARG A 65 33.70 -17.94 -9.21
C ARG A 65 32.66 -17.49 -8.18
N ALA A 66 33.12 -17.08 -6.99
CA ALA A 66 32.22 -16.62 -5.93
C ALA A 66 31.42 -15.38 -6.36
N VAL A 67 32.07 -14.44 -7.05
CA VAL A 67 31.39 -13.23 -7.55
C VAL A 67 30.35 -13.59 -8.62
N ARG A 68 30.62 -14.55 -9.51
CA ARG A 68 29.61 -15.05 -10.47
C ARG A 68 28.40 -15.68 -9.78
N ALA A 69 28.62 -16.46 -8.72
CA ALA A 69 27.52 -17.01 -7.92
C ALA A 69 26.70 -15.90 -7.25
N LEU A 70 27.36 -14.89 -6.69
CA LEU A 70 26.69 -13.73 -6.10
C LEU A 70 25.87 -12.96 -7.15
N THR A 71 26.40 -12.71 -8.35
CA THR A 71 25.65 -12.01 -9.40
C THR A 71 24.43 -12.78 -9.89
N GLN A 72 24.51 -14.12 -9.94
CA GLN A 72 23.34 -14.96 -10.25
C GLN A 72 22.28 -14.89 -9.14
N TYR A 73 22.70 -14.94 -7.88
CA TYR A 73 21.79 -14.79 -6.75
C TYR A 73 21.14 -13.39 -6.72
N THR A 74 21.90 -12.33 -6.99
CA THR A 74 21.38 -10.97 -7.12
C THR A 74 20.31 -10.87 -8.20
N ARG A 75 20.48 -11.52 -9.35
CA ARG A 75 19.45 -11.55 -10.40
C ARG A 75 18.16 -12.25 -9.96
N ALA A 76 18.28 -13.36 -9.22
CA ALA A 76 17.14 -14.04 -8.65
C ALA A 76 16.40 -13.15 -7.62
N LEU A 77 17.15 -12.43 -6.78
CA LEU A 77 16.59 -11.46 -5.85
C LEU A 77 15.88 -10.31 -6.56
N VAL A 78 16.49 -9.73 -7.61
CA VAL A 78 15.87 -8.67 -8.41
C VAL A 78 14.55 -9.14 -9.02
N SER A 79 14.53 -10.35 -9.61
CA SER A 79 13.29 -10.91 -10.15
C SER A 79 12.19 -11.08 -9.09
N ARG A 80 12.56 -11.53 -7.89
CA ARG A 80 11.63 -11.65 -6.78
C ARG A 80 11.12 -10.29 -6.28
N LEU A 81 11.99 -9.30 -6.26
CA LEU A 81 11.69 -7.94 -5.85
C LEU A 81 10.72 -7.26 -6.84
N SER A 82 10.90 -7.46 -8.15
CA SER A 82 9.93 -7.03 -9.18
C SER A 82 8.56 -7.70 -9.02
N SER A 83 8.51 -8.97 -8.62
CA SER A 83 7.24 -9.65 -8.31
C SER A 83 6.55 -9.00 -7.10
N VAL A 84 7.29 -8.80 -6.01
CA VAL A 84 6.76 -8.17 -4.79
C VAL A 84 6.26 -6.75 -5.06
N GLN A 85 6.96 -5.99 -5.90
CA GLN A 85 6.51 -4.67 -6.34
C GLN A 85 5.17 -4.75 -7.09
N GLY A 86 5.01 -5.73 -7.98
CA GLY A 86 3.73 -5.97 -8.66
C GLY A 86 2.59 -6.24 -7.66
N ASP A 87 2.85 -7.07 -6.66
CA ASP A 87 1.87 -7.37 -5.61
C ASP A 87 1.52 -6.11 -4.78
N ILE A 88 2.51 -5.28 -4.43
CA ILE A 88 2.30 -4.02 -3.71
C ILE A 88 1.44 -3.05 -4.53
N LEU A 89 1.69 -2.94 -5.83
CA LEU A 89 0.89 -2.10 -6.72
C LEU A 89 -0.56 -2.57 -6.80
N HIS A 90 -0.79 -3.89 -6.83
CA HIS A 90 -2.12 -4.47 -6.82
C HIS A 90 -2.84 -4.17 -5.49
N ILE A 91 -2.20 -4.45 -4.35
CA ILE A 91 -2.75 -4.17 -3.02
C ILE A 91 -3.08 -2.69 -2.86
N ARG A 92 -2.21 -1.81 -3.37
CA ARG A 92 -2.43 -0.36 -3.37
C ARG A 92 -3.69 0.00 -4.15
N SER A 93 -3.84 -0.50 -5.37
CA SER A 93 -5.03 -0.28 -6.20
C SER A 93 -6.32 -0.74 -5.49
N ASP A 94 -6.31 -1.96 -4.94
CA ASP A 94 -7.45 -2.50 -4.20
C ASP A 94 -7.79 -1.66 -2.96
N THR A 95 -6.77 -1.20 -2.24
CA THR A 95 -6.93 -0.35 -1.07
C THR A 95 -7.59 0.99 -1.43
N TYR A 96 -7.17 1.62 -2.53
CA TYR A 96 -7.82 2.85 -3.04
C TYR A 96 -9.28 2.62 -3.38
N ILE A 97 -9.60 1.55 -4.12
CA ILE A 97 -10.97 1.23 -4.54
C ILE A 97 -11.85 0.99 -3.31
N ASN A 98 -11.38 0.19 -2.36
CA ASN A 98 -12.13 -0.16 -1.16
C ASN A 98 -12.33 1.06 -0.24
N SER A 99 -11.31 1.90 -0.10
CA SER A 99 -11.40 3.11 0.73
C SER A 99 -12.36 4.13 0.12
N ALA A 100 -12.29 4.35 -1.20
CA ALA A 100 -13.23 5.22 -1.90
C ALA A 100 -14.68 4.71 -1.77
N ARG A 101 -14.89 3.40 -1.86
CA ARG A 101 -16.21 2.79 -1.64
C ARG A 101 -16.72 3.04 -0.22
N ALA A 102 -15.89 2.78 0.79
CA ALA A 102 -16.25 2.99 2.19
C ALA A 102 -16.62 4.45 2.49
N LEU A 103 -15.82 5.41 2.00
CA LEU A 103 -16.10 6.84 2.17
C LEU A 103 -17.41 7.26 1.48
N ASN A 104 -17.69 6.74 0.28
CA ASN A 104 -18.94 7.01 -0.43
C ASN A 104 -20.16 6.44 0.31
N GLU A 105 -20.05 5.22 0.85
CA GLU A 105 -21.10 4.59 1.66
C GLU A 105 -21.37 5.39 2.94
N LEU A 106 -20.31 5.81 3.65
CA LEU A 106 -20.42 6.66 4.84
C LEU A 106 -21.02 8.04 4.54
N SER A 107 -20.70 8.63 3.38
CA SER A 107 -21.32 9.88 2.92
C SER A 107 -22.82 9.70 2.66
N SER A 108 -23.19 8.60 2.01
CA SER A 108 -24.60 8.26 1.71
C SER A 108 -25.40 8.04 2.99
N LEU A 109 -24.86 7.31 3.96
CA LEU A 109 -25.50 7.10 5.27
C LEU A 109 -25.73 8.41 6.01
N ARG A 110 -24.76 9.34 5.99
CA ARG A 110 -24.93 10.67 6.60
C ARG A 110 -26.01 11.51 5.91
N GLN A 111 -26.14 11.40 4.59
CA GLN A 111 -27.21 12.09 3.86
C GLN A 111 -28.58 11.53 4.25
N PHE A 112 -28.71 10.20 4.37
CA PHE A 112 -29.94 9.56 4.86
C PHE A 112 -30.27 9.96 6.30
N GLU A 113 -29.29 9.94 7.21
CA GLU A 113 -29.51 10.32 8.61
C GLU A 113 -30.00 11.78 8.72
N ARG A 114 -29.38 12.70 7.97
CA ARG A 114 -29.82 14.10 7.91
C ARG A 114 -31.23 14.25 7.34
N ALA A 115 -31.57 13.48 6.30
CA ALA A 115 -32.90 13.51 5.70
C ALA A 115 -33.97 13.00 6.68
N VAL A 116 -33.68 11.92 7.42
CA VAL A 116 -34.58 11.37 8.44
C VAL A 116 -34.78 12.33 9.60
N LEU A 117 -33.72 12.99 10.08
CA LEU A 117 -33.79 13.97 11.18
C LEU A 117 -34.47 15.30 10.78
N ALA A 118 -34.60 15.58 9.49
CA ALA A 118 -35.28 16.78 8.97
C ALA A 118 -36.79 16.59 8.74
N CYS A 119 -37.30 15.36 8.86
CA CYS A 119 -38.72 15.02 8.79
C CYS A 119 -39.36 14.97 10.18
#